data_AF-A0A200PYJ9-F1
#
_entry.id   AF-A0A200PYJ9-F1
#
_cell.length_a   1.000
_cell.length_b   1.000
_cell.length_c   1.000
_cell.angle_alpha   90.00
_cell.angle_beta   90.00
_cell.angle_gamma   90.00
#
_symmetry.space_group_name_H-M   'P 1'
#
loop_
_entity.id
_entity.type
_entity.pdbx_description
1 polymer ?
#
loop_
_entity_poly.entity_id
_entity_poly.type
_entity_poly.pdbx_seq_one_letter_code
_entity_poly.pdbx_strand_id
1 'polypeptide(L)'
;MQIKVVPGNSAGTVTAYYLSSLGSTHDEIDFEFLGNVSGEPYILHTNIYTQGKDGIPIRIFRNAEGLGVPYPKAQPMRLYSSLWCADDWATRGGLVKTDWTQAPFVASYRAFNTDACKFSGGKSSCSSLKGSWWNQALDGEGEKKLKWVQKNYMIYNYCNDLKRFPQGVPPECSLSP
;
A
#
# COMPACT_ATOMS: atom_id res chain seq x y z
N MET A 1 -11.29 0.80 7.33
CA MET A 1 -10.66 -0.29 8.09
C MET A 1 -9.80 0.31 9.19
N GLN A 2 -9.86 -0.22 10.41
CA GLN A 2 -8.91 0.12 11.48
C GLN A 2 -8.09 -1.12 11.83
N ILE A 3 -6.77 -0.98 11.80
CA ILE A 3 -5.80 -2.05 12.03
C ILE A 3 -4.97 -1.70 13.26
N LYS A 4 -4.88 -2.63 14.20
CA LYS A 4 -3.90 -2.61 15.28
C LYS A 4 -2.87 -3.70 15.00
N VAL A 5 -1.65 -3.28 14.66
CA VAL A 5 -0.52 -4.19 14.38
C VAL A 5 -0.05 -4.93 15.63
N VAL A 6 0.80 -5.94 15.44
CA VAL A 6 1.32 -6.80 16.50
C VAL A 6 2.11 -5.97 17.53
N PRO A 7 1.82 -6.08 18.84
CA PRO A 7 2.60 -5.38 19.86
C PRO A 7 3.92 -6.10 20.17
N GLY A 8 4.86 -5.41 20.82
CA GLY A 8 6.11 -6.01 21.28
C GLY A 8 7.03 -6.41 20.13
N ASN A 9 7.68 -7.57 20.25
CA ASN A 9 8.57 -8.07 19.21
C ASN A 9 7.75 -8.70 18.09
N SER A 10 7.82 -8.08 16.93
CA SER A 10 7.09 -8.47 15.73
C SER A 10 8.03 -8.69 14.55
N ALA A 11 9.34 -8.75 14.80
CA ALA A 11 10.33 -8.95 13.76
C ALA A 11 10.02 -10.20 12.92
N GLY A 12 10.23 -10.11 11.61
CA GLY A 12 9.92 -11.15 10.63
C GLY A 12 8.44 -11.27 10.27
N THR A 13 7.51 -10.62 10.98
CA THR A 13 6.08 -10.67 10.66
C THR A 13 5.65 -9.55 9.70
N VAL A 14 4.69 -9.87 8.83
CA VAL A 14 4.02 -8.90 7.94
C VAL A 14 2.52 -8.98 8.17
N THR A 15 1.94 -7.85 8.56
CA THR A 15 0.48 -7.66 8.57
C THR A 15 0.11 -6.99 7.25
N ALA A 16 -0.63 -7.66 6.38
CA ALA A 16 -1.01 -7.15 5.07
C ALA A 16 -2.50 -6.77 5.00
N TYR A 17 -2.78 -5.71 4.26
CA TYR A 17 -4.13 -5.27 3.90
C TYR A 17 -4.07 -4.74 2.47
N TYR A 18 -4.70 -5.46 1.55
CA TYR A 18 -4.46 -5.25 0.13
C TYR A 18 -5.68 -5.53 -0.73
N LEU A 19 -5.69 -4.98 -1.94
CA LEU A 19 -6.64 -5.32 -2.99
C LEU A 19 -5.92 -6.10 -4.07
N SER A 20 -6.51 -7.19 -4.55
CA SER A 20 -5.94 -8.00 -5.62
C SER A 20 -7.02 -8.50 -6.58
N SER A 21 -6.74 -8.47 -7.89
CA SER A 21 -7.59 -9.10 -8.91
C SER A 21 -7.24 -10.59 -9.06
N LEU A 22 -7.99 -11.31 -9.90
CA LEU A 22 -7.73 -12.72 -10.18
C LEU A 22 -6.98 -12.86 -11.51
N GLY A 23 -6.10 -13.86 -11.59
CA GLY A 23 -5.41 -14.24 -12.81
C GLY A 23 -3.90 -14.23 -12.65
N SER A 24 -3.18 -14.62 -13.70
CA SER A 24 -1.70 -14.65 -13.73
C SER A 24 -1.07 -13.27 -13.93
N THR A 25 -1.85 -12.29 -14.37
CA THR A 25 -1.45 -10.89 -14.56
C THR A 25 -2.37 -10.00 -13.74
N HIS A 26 -2.42 -10.26 -12.43
CA HIS A 26 -3.33 -9.58 -11.52
C HIS A 26 -2.86 -8.15 -11.22
N ASP A 27 -3.83 -7.29 -10.95
CA ASP A 27 -3.63 -5.95 -10.42
C ASP A 27 -3.62 -6.05 -8.88
N GLU A 28 -2.72 -5.32 -8.21
CA GLU A 28 -2.58 -5.36 -6.75
C GLU A 28 -2.26 -3.98 -6.14
N ILE A 29 -2.82 -3.72 -4.97
CA ILE A 29 -2.63 -2.50 -4.18
C ILE A 29 -2.39 -2.89 -2.73
N ASP A 30 -1.19 -2.61 -2.21
CA ASP A 30 -0.72 -3.18 -0.95
C ASP A 30 -0.51 -2.17 0.16
N PHE A 31 -0.90 -2.56 1.37
CA PHE A 31 -0.37 -2.07 2.63
C PHE A 31 0.22 -3.21 3.42
N GLU A 32 1.53 -3.16 3.64
CA GLU A 32 2.26 -4.16 4.40
C GLU A 32 2.94 -3.49 5.58
N PHE A 33 2.50 -3.83 6.79
CA PHE A 33 3.13 -3.38 8.02
C PHE A 33 4.21 -4.39 8.38
N LEU A 34 5.47 -3.99 8.16
CA LEU A 34 6.63 -4.81 8.44
C LEU A 34 6.99 -4.65 9.92
N GLY A 35 6.92 -5.76 10.65
CA GLY A 35 7.24 -5.78 12.08
C GLY A 35 8.72 -5.57 12.37
N ASN A 36 9.00 -5.27 13.63
CA ASN A 36 10.34 -4.97 14.11
C ASN A 36 10.53 -5.47 15.54
N VAL A 37 11.77 -5.43 16.02
CA VAL A 37 12.07 -5.76 17.42
C VAL A 37 11.42 -4.75 18.37
N SER A 38 11.16 -5.17 19.60
CA SER A 38 10.54 -4.32 20.62
C SER A 38 11.28 -2.97 20.77
N GLY A 39 10.54 -1.87 20.70
CA GLY A 39 11.07 -0.51 20.83
C GLY A 39 11.47 0.15 19.51
N GLU A 40 11.59 -0.62 18.42
CA GLU A 40 11.90 -0.09 17.09
C GLU A 40 10.63 0.19 16.26
N PRO A 41 10.68 1.14 15.31
CA PRO A 41 9.51 1.54 14.54
C PRO A 41 9.09 0.46 13.53
N TYR A 42 7.79 0.38 13.31
CA TYR A 42 7.21 -0.32 12.16
C TYR A 42 7.51 0.40 10.85
N ILE A 43 7.63 -0.37 9.77
CA ILE A 43 7.68 0.17 8.41
C ILE A 43 6.32 -0.09 7.75
N LEU A 44 5.74 0.95 7.16
CA LEU A 44 4.61 0.79 6.26
C LEU A 44 5.12 0.75 4.82
N HIS A 45 5.13 -0.44 4.25
CA HIS A 45 5.44 -0.66 2.85
C HIS A 45 4.15 -0.55 2.03
N THR A 46 4.22 0.16 0.90
CA THR A 46 3.06 0.33 0.01
C THR A 46 3.45 0.04 -1.43
N ASN A 47 2.54 -0.60 -2.14
CA ASN A 47 2.64 -0.81 -3.58
C ASN A 47 1.36 -0.21 -4.20
N ILE A 48 1.49 0.97 -4.83
CA ILE A 48 0.41 1.77 -5.47
C ILE A 48 -0.69 2.25 -4.50
N TYR A 49 -1.01 3.55 -4.39
CA TYR A 49 -2.13 3.98 -3.52
C TYR A 49 -2.80 5.35 -3.80
N THR A 50 -4.00 5.56 -3.22
CA THR A 50 -4.75 6.81 -3.03
C THR A 50 -5.45 6.92 -1.63
N GLN A 51 -5.18 8.00 -0.86
CA GLN A 51 -5.75 8.47 0.46
C GLN A 51 -5.35 7.77 1.78
N GLY A 52 -4.20 8.14 2.37
CA GLY A 52 -3.55 7.44 3.51
C GLY A 52 -4.16 7.65 4.91
N LYS A 53 -3.42 7.14 5.90
CA LYS A 53 -3.79 7.08 7.32
C LYS A 53 -4.31 8.43 7.85
N ASP A 54 -5.45 8.40 8.55
CA ASP A 54 -6.08 9.56 9.19
C ASP A 54 -6.35 10.75 8.24
N GLY A 55 -6.50 10.48 6.93
CA GLY A 55 -6.71 11.49 5.89
C GLY A 55 -5.41 12.13 5.38
N ILE A 56 -4.25 11.65 5.81
CA ILE A 56 -2.94 12.12 5.33
C ILE A 56 -2.50 11.26 4.15
N PRO A 57 -2.36 11.82 2.93
CA PRO A 57 -1.82 11.08 1.80
C PRO A 57 -0.34 10.72 2.03
N ILE A 58 0.01 9.45 1.80
CA ILE A 58 1.39 8.95 1.96
C ILE A 58 2.05 8.55 0.64
N ARG A 59 1.25 8.24 -0.39
CA ARG A 59 1.67 7.94 -1.77
C ARG A 59 0.52 8.22 -2.73
N ILE A 60 0.84 8.68 -3.95
CA ILE A 60 -0.09 8.75 -5.09
C ILE A 60 0.52 7.95 -6.23
N PHE A 61 -0.29 7.15 -6.91
CA PHE A 61 0.05 6.55 -8.19
C PHE A 61 -0.94 7.02 -9.24
N ARG A 62 -0.50 7.88 -10.17
CA ARG A 62 -1.35 8.47 -11.20
C ARG A 62 -1.54 7.49 -12.36
N ASN A 63 -2.69 7.54 -13.03
CA ASN A 63 -2.85 6.85 -14.31
C ASN A 63 -1.90 7.47 -15.34
N ALA A 64 -0.91 6.68 -15.76
CA ALA A 64 0.12 7.04 -16.72
C ALA A 64 0.12 6.12 -17.95
N GLU A 65 -1.05 5.58 -18.32
CA GLU A 65 -1.19 4.71 -19.50
C GLU A 65 -0.76 5.41 -20.80
N GLY A 66 -0.91 6.73 -20.88
CA GLY A 66 -0.39 7.53 -22.01
C GLY A 66 1.14 7.51 -22.15
N LEU A 67 1.86 7.11 -21.10
CA LEU A 67 3.31 6.88 -21.08
C LEU A 67 3.66 5.38 -21.17
N GLY A 68 2.67 4.51 -21.38
CA GLY A 68 2.85 3.05 -21.46
C GLY A 68 2.88 2.33 -20.11
N VAL A 69 2.57 3.01 -19.00
CA VAL A 69 2.54 2.39 -17.65
C VAL A 69 1.15 1.79 -17.39
N PRO A 70 1.05 0.47 -17.08
CA PRO A 70 -0.23 -0.16 -16.74
C PRO A 70 -0.89 0.48 -15.51
N TYR A 71 -2.22 0.46 -15.46
CA TYR A 71 -2.99 1.03 -14.36
C TYR A 71 -4.22 0.15 -14.01
N PRO A 72 -4.52 -0.07 -12.72
CA PRO A 72 -5.62 -0.95 -12.29
C PRO A 72 -6.99 -0.30 -12.54
N LYS A 73 -7.48 -0.38 -13.78
CA LYS A 73 -8.78 0.21 -14.20
C LYS A 73 -9.82 -0.82 -14.63
N ALA A 74 -9.38 -1.99 -15.08
CA ALA A 74 -10.22 -2.94 -15.81
C ALA A 74 -10.49 -4.22 -15.03
N GLN A 75 -9.62 -4.59 -14.10
CA GLN A 75 -9.77 -5.82 -13.33
C GLN A 75 -10.47 -5.54 -12.00
N PRO A 76 -11.62 -6.16 -11.71
CA PRO A 76 -12.24 -6.05 -10.41
C PRO A 76 -11.36 -6.71 -9.35
N MET A 77 -11.13 -6.00 -8.25
CA MET A 77 -10.31 -6.49 -7.15
C MET A 77 -11.16 -6.89 -5.95
N ARG A 78 -10.63 -7.82 -5.15
CA ARG A 78 -11.17 -8.16 -3.84
C ARG A 78 -10.25 -7.64 -2.76
N LEU A 79 -10.84 -7.39 -1.60
CA LEU A 79 -10.11 -6.97 -0.42
C LEU A 79 -9.63 -8.20 0.36
N TYR A 80 -8.35 -8.18 0.74
CA TYR A 80 -7.69 -9.23 1.49
C TYR A 80 -6.99 -8.65 2.71
N SER A 81 -6.80 -9.50 3.71
CA SER A 81 -5.93 -9.20 4.84
C SER A 81 -5.33 -10.49 5.38
N SER A 82 -4.06 -10.43 5.76
CA SER A 82 -3.31 -11.58 6.23
C SER A 82 -2.27 -11.18 7.28
N LEU A 83 -1.85 -12.14 8.09
CA LEU A 83 -0.69 -12.03 8.97
C LEU A 83 0.18 -13.25 8.68
N TRP A 84 1.44 -13.04 8.31
CA TRP A 84 2.33 -14.11 7.90
C TRP A 84 3.80 -13.80 8.23
N CYS A 85 4.64 -14.82 8.19
CA CYS A 85 6.08 -14.71 8.39
C CYS A 85 6.81 -14.51 7.06
N ALA A 86 7.65 -13.48 6.98
CA ALA A 86 8.41 -13.08 5.81
C ALA A 86 9.87 -12.79 6.19
N ASP A 87 10.47 -13.76 6.90
CA ASP A 87 11.82 -13.68 7.46
C ASP A 87 12.91 -13.29 6.47
N ASP A 88 12.72 -13.58 5.19
CA ASP A 88 13.73 -13.31 4.16
C ASP A 88 13.87 -11.83 3.81
N TRP A 89 12.92 -10.97 4.19
CA TRP A 89 12.95 -9.56 3.81
C TRP A 89 12.30 -8.56 4.78
N ALA A 90 11.35 -8.98 5.63
CA ALA A 90 10.50 -8.06 6.39
C ALA A 90 11.25 -7.09 7.32
N THR A 91 12.14 -7.61 8.17
CA THR A 91 12.81 -6.78 9.18
C THR A 91 14.28 -6.60 8.84
N ARG A 92 14.69 -5.33 8.71
CA ARG A 92 16.06 -4.93 8.28
C ARG A 92 16.52 -5.66 7.02
N GLY A 93 15.63 -5.80 6.03
CA GLY A 93 15.93 -6.51 4.78
C GLY A 93 16.20 -8.00 4.97
N GLY A 94 15.59 -8.63 5.99
CA GLY A 94 15.71 -10.06 6.28
C GLY A 94 16.83 -10.45 7.24
N LEU A 95 17.57 -9.48 7.79
CA LEU A 95 18.65 -9.74 8.75
C LEU A 95 18.14 -10.14 10.14
N VAL A 96 16.91 -9.74 10.51
CA VAL A 96 16.30 -10.11 11.79
C VAL A 96 15.15 -11.07 11.52
N LYS A 97 15.22 -12.24 12.15
CA LYS A 97 14.27 -13.34 11.98
C LYS A 97 13.19 -13.34 13.06
N THR A 98 12.09 -14.03 12.79
CA THR A 98 10.98 -14.19 13.73
C THR A 98 11.44 -14.97 14.96
N ASP A 99 11.27 -14.38 16.14
CA ASP A 99 11.43 -15.08 17.42
C ASP A 99 10.12 -15.78 17.78
N TRP A 100 9.99 -17.05 17.39
CA TRP A 100 8.79 -17.86 17.64
C TRP A 100 8.48 -18.08 19.13
N THR A 101 9.42 -17.83 20.05
CA THR A 101 9.13 -17.88 21.50
C THR A 101 8.19 -16.76 21.95
N GLN A 102 8.04 -15.70 21.13
CA GLN A 102 7.13 -14.58 21.36
C GLN A 102 5.71 -14.84 20.80
N ALA A 103 5.47 -15.99 20.17
CA ALA A 103 4.16 -16.35 19.66
C ALA A 103 3.13 -16.52 20.80
N PRO A 104 1.84 -16.22 20.56
CA PRO A 104 1.24 -15.86 19.27
C PRO A 104 1.38 -14.38 18.90
N PHE A 105 1.62 -14.13 17.61
CA PHE A 105 1.57 -12.79 17.03
C PHE A 105 0.11 -12.46 16.66
N VAL A 106 -0.42 -11.35 17.17
CA VAL A 106 -1.84 -10.99 17.01
C VAL A 106 -2.00 -9.59 16.42
N ALA A 107 -2.50 -9.54 15.18
CA ALA A 107 -3.03 -8.32 14.59
C ALA A 107 -4.55 -8.27 14.81
N SER A 108 -5.09 -7.09 15.13
CA SER A 108 -6.53 -6.90 15.36
C SER A 108 -7.14 -5.96 14.34
N TYR A 109 -8.32 -6.32 13.85
CA TYR A 109 -9.05 -5.57 12.82
C TYR A 109 -10.43 -5.20 13.32
N ARG A 110 -10.88 -3.98 13.02
CA ARG A 110 -12.25 -3.52 13.29
C ARG A 110 -12.71 -2.49 12.28
N ALA A 111 -13.97 -2.09 12.38
CA ALA A 111 -14.59 -1.12 11.47
C ALA A 111 -14.40 -1.52 9.99
N PHE A 112 -14.86 -2.75 9.69
CA PHE A 112 -14.99 -3.26 8.34
C PHE A 112 -16.08 -2.46 7.62
N ASN A 113 -15.68 -1.37 6.98
CA ASN A 113 -16.56 -0.55 6.15
C ASN A 113 -16.07 -0.60 4.71
N THR A 114 -16.97 -0.92 3.79
CA THR A 114 -16.69 -0.98 2.36
C THR A 114 -17.68 -0.08 1.65
N ASP A 115 -17.23 1.09 1.25
CA ASP A 115 -17.92 1.91 0.26
C ASP A 115 -17.20 1.70 -1.08
N ALA A 116 -17.77 0.85 -1.93
CA ALA A 116 -17.11 0.37 -3.15
C ALA A 116 -18.11 0.03 -4.25
N CYS A 117 -17.62 0.14 -5.48
CA CYS A 117 -18.33 -0.28 -6.69
C CYS A 117 -18.36 -1.81 -6.77
N LYS A 118 -19.55 -2.41 -6.63
CA LYS A 118 -19.71 -3.86 -6.79
C LYS A 118 -19.67 -4.22 -8.27
N PHE A 119 -18.80 -5.15 -8.63
CA PHE A 119 -18.75 -5.71 -9.98
C PHE A 119 -19.55 -7.01 -10.01
N SER A 120 -20.63 -7.04 -10.78
CA SER A 120 -21.51 -8.22 -10.92
C SER A 120 -22.10 -8.29 -12.32
N GLY A 121 -22.24 -9.51 -12.88
CA GLY A 121 -22.80 -9.71 -14.21
C GLY A 121 -22.05 -8.97 -15.34
N GLY A 122 -20.73 -8.80 -15.20
CA GLY A 122 -19.89 -8.08 -16.17
C GLY A 122 -20.04 -6.56 -16.15
N LYS A 123 -20.73 -5.99 -15.14
CA LYS A 123 -20.95 -4.55 -15.02
C LYS A 123 -20.58 -4.06 -13.61
N SER A 124 -20.01 -2.86 -13.55
CA SER A 124 -19.79 -2.13 -12.30
C SER A 124 -21.07 -1.45 -11.85
N SER A 125 -21.34 -1.44 -10.55
CA SER A 125 -22.46 -0.68 -9.97
C SER A 125 -22.23 0.83 -9.96
N CYS A 126 -21.00 1.29 -10.19
CA CYS A 126 -20.69 2.72 -10.21
C CYS A 126 -20.97 3.34 -11.57
N SER A 127 -21.69 4.46 -11.53
CA SER A 127 -21.88 5.33 -12.68
C SER A 127 -20.63 6.18 -12.93
N SER A 128 -20.29 6.45 -14.18
CA SER A 128 -19.20 7.38 -14.58
C SER A 128 -19.51 8.87 -14.31
N LEU A 129 -20.46 9.18 -13.43
CA LEU A 129 -20.91 10.54 -13.18
C LEU A 129 -19.83 11.35 -12.43
N LYS A 130 -19.52 12.54 -12.97
CA LYS A 130 -18.69 13.56 -12.32
C LYS A 130 -19.36 13.99 -11.00
N GLY A 131 -18.59 14.11 -9.93
CA GLY A 131 -19.07 14.54 -8.61
C GLY A 131 -19.17 13.44 -7.55
N SER A 132 -18.94 12.18 -7.91
CA SER A 132 -18.83 11.09 -6.95
C SER A 132 -17.58 11.23 -6.09
N TRP A 133 -17.61 10.79 -4.82
CA TRP A 133 -16.49 10.96 -3.89
C TRP A 133 -15.18 10.30 -4.36
N TRP A 134 -15.28 9.22 -5.16
CA TRP A 134 -14.14 8.49 -5.73
C TRP A 134 -13.53 9.14 -6.99
N ASN A 135 -14.15 10.19 -7.53
CA ASN A 135 -13.67 10.91 -8.72
C ASN A 135 -13.15 12.30 -8.32
N GLN A 136 -12.26 12.33 -7.32
CA GLN A 136 -11.63 13.53 -6.79
C GLN A 136 -10.12 13.49 -6.99
N ALA A 137 -9.53 14.63 -7.32
CA ALA A 137 -8.08 14.81 -7.33
C ALA A 137 -7.61 15.30 -5.96
N LEU A 138 -6.36 14.98 -5.62
CA LEU A 138 -5.74 15.56 -4.43
C LEU A 138 -5.65 17.08 -4.60
N ASP A 139 -6.12 17.82 -3.61
CA ASP A 139 -6.02 19.27 -3.61
C ASP A 139 -4.61 19.74 -3.23
N GLY A 140 -4.35 21.05 -3.35
CA GLY A 140 -3.04 21.62 -3.04
C GLY A 140 -2.62 21.50 -1.57
N GLU A 141 -3.56 21.30 -0.64
CA GLU A 141 -3.23 21.05 0.77
C GLU A 141 -2.80 19.61 0.99
N GLY A 142 -3.52 18.65 0.39
CA GLY A 142 -3.16 17.25 0.36
C GLY A 142 -1.78 17.03 -0.25
N GLU A 143 -1.44 17.72 -1.35
CA GLU A 143 -0.10 17.63 -1.94
C GLU A 143 1.00 18.12 -0.99
N LYS A 144 0.75 19.20 -0.22
CA LYS A 144 1.72 19.66 0.80
C LYS A 144 1.89 18.64 1.91
N LYS A 145 0.80 18.03 2.38
CA LYS A 145 0.85 16.96 3.40
C LYS A 145 1.62 15.75 2.89
N LEU A 146 1.39 15.34 1.65
CA LEU A 146 2.12 14.24 1.01
C LEU A 146 3.62 14.52 0.97
N LYS A 147 4.02 15.70 0.47
CA LYS A 147 5.43 16.10 0.43
C LYS A 147 6.06 16.13 1.82
N TRP A 148 5.31 16.56 2.83
CA TRP A 148 5.78 16.54 4.22
C TRP A 148 5.99 15.11 4.73
N VAL A 149 5.07 14.18 4.46
CA VAL A 149 5.25 12.76 4.82
C VAL A 149 6.47 12.17 4.12
N GLN A 150 6.58 12.38 2.80
CA GLN A 150 7.71 11.89 2.02
C GLN A 150 9.03 12.45 2.54
N LYS A 151 9.08 13.73 2.91
CA LYS A 151 10.31 14.36 3.42
C LYS A 151 10.72 13.85 4.81
N ASN A 152 9.77 13.56 5.70
CA ASN A 152 10.07 13.29 7.11
C ASN A 152 10.04 11.79 7.48
N TYR A 153 9.32 10.96 6.73
CA TYR A 153 9.06 9.56 7.11
C TYR A 153 9.41 8.54 6.03
N MET A 154 9.65 8.95 4.78
CA MET A 154 9.98 8.01 3.71
C MET A 154 11.45 7.60 3.80
N ILE A 155 11.68 6.31 4.08
CA ILE A 155 13.02 5.74 4.18
C ILE A 155 13.47 5.01 2.91
N TYR A 156 12.54 4.68 2.02
CA TYR A 156 12.81 4.03 0.74
C TYR A 156 11.82 4.51 -0.32
N ASN A 157 12.32 4.74 -1.54
CA ASN A 157 11.52 5.04 -2.72
C ASN A 157 12.16 4.41 -3.95
N TYR A 158 11.43 3.52 -4.62
CA TYR A 158 11.89 2.86 -5.85
C TYR A 158 12.22 3.85 -6.97
N CYS A 159 11.55 5.02 -7.02
CA CYS A 159 11.84 6.08 -7.99
C CYS A 159 13.23 6.71 -7.82
N ASN A 160 13.89 6.52 -6.67
CA ASN A 160 15.23 7.04 -6.39
C ASN A 160 16.28 5.92 -6.38
N ASP A 161 15.88 4.68 -6.63
CA ASP A 161 16.73 3.49 -6.55
C ASP A 161 17.40 3.20 -7.91
N LEU A 162 18.47 3.93 -8.19
CA LEU A 162 19.26 3.76 -9.43
C LEU A 162 20.00 2.42 -9.49
N LYS A 163 20.17 1.72 -8.37
CA LYS A 163 20.76 0.37 -8.37
C LYS A 163 19.76 -0.63 -8.92
N ARG A 164 18.49 -0.50 -8.54
CA ARG A 164 17.39 -1.32 -9.07
C ARG A 164 17.03 -0.95 -10.51
N PHE A 165 17.10 0.34 -10.86
CA PHE A 165 16.77 0.87 -12.19
C PHE A 165 17.96 1.57 -12.87
N PRO A 166 19.01 0.82 -13.25
CA PRO A 166 20.22 1.42 -13.82
C PRO A 166 20.01 2.00 -15.22
N GLN A 167 18.96 1.59 -15.94
CA GLN A 167 18.65 2.04 -17.30
C GLN A 167 17.66 3.22 -17.35
N GLY A 168 17.27 3.75 -16.19
CA GLY A 168 16.25 4.78 -16.06
C GLY A 168 15.10 4.32 -15.19
N VAL A 169 14.60 5.25 -14.39
CA VAL A 169 13.50 5.00 -13.45
C VAL A 169 12.16 4.94 -14.19
N PRO A 170 11.15 4.28 -13.62
CA PRO A 170 9.85 4.16 -14.25
C PRO A 170 9.20 5.51 -14.61
N PRO A 171 8.52 5.66 -15.78
CA PRO A 171 8.02 6.95 -16.26
C PRO A 171 7.04 7.66 -15.32
N GLU A 172 6.25 6.89 -14.56
CA GLU A 172 5.29 7.40 -13.59
C GLU A 172 5.92 8.15 -12.41
N CYS A 173 7.22 7.94 -12.16
CA CYS A 173 7.96 8.64 -11.13
C CYS A 173 8.01 10.15 -11.37
N SER A 174 7.95 10.59 -12.63
CA SER A 174 7.91 12.02 -13.00
C SER A 174 6.56 12.69 -12.71
N LEU A 175 5.50 11.90 -12.57
CA LEU A 175 4.12 12.37 -12.33
C LEU A 175 3.77 12.41 -10.84
N SER A 176 4.62 11.82 -10.01
CA SER A 176 4.47 11.81 -8.55
C SER A 176 5.14 13.05 -7.97
N PRO A 177 4.45 13.80 -7.08
CA PRO A 177 4.97 15.03 -6.50
C PRO A 177 6.13 14.82 -5.51
#